data_AF-A0A935Q3P0-F1
#
_entry.id   AF-A0A935Q3P0-F1
#
_cell.length_a   1.000
_cell.length_b   1.000
_cell.length_c   1.000
_cell.angle_alpha   90.00
_cell.angle_beta   90.00
_cell.angle_gamma   90.00
#
_symmetry.space_group_name_H-M   'P 1'
#
loop_
_entity.id
_entity.type
_entity.pdbx_description
1 polymer ?
#
loop_
_entity_poly.entity_id
_entity_poly.type
_entity_poly.pdbx_seq_one_letter_code
_entity_poly.pdbx_strand_id
1 'polypeptide(L)'
;MVFISGACFKPIDRNLNQWLVEQNASLDRVNYGIKLYYNNVSGKNDKLKLGLINGYTKQLSLSYDRLYIDARLKWGFKFSFAAGKNREINYNTINDKQVFLKDENNYVRNFTNANAELTYRKAIKTRHSFGISYAAEGIKDTIVS
;
A
#
# COMPACT_ATOMS: atom_id res chain seq x y z
N MET A 1 20.97 -13.01 2.40
CA MET A 1 20.49 -11.72 1.87
C MET A 1 19.48 -12.02 0.77
N VAL A 2 18.27 -11.47 0.82
CA VAL A 2 17.21 -11.77 -0.17
C VAL A 2 16.72 -10.45 -0.74
N PHE A 3 16.98 -10.26 -2.02
CA PHE A 3 16.50 -9.16 -2.84
C PHE A 3 15.46 -9.72 -3.80
N ILE A 4 14.22 -9.25 -3.71
CA ILE A 4 13.13 -9.64 -4.61
C ILE A 4 12.62 -8.36 -5.24
N SER A 5 12.89 -8.19 -6.53
CA SER A 5 12.26 -7.18 -7.37
C SER A 5 11.21 -7.85 -8.23
N GLY A 6 9.96 -7.41 -8.13
CA GLY A 6 8.88 -7.89 -8.96
C GLY A 6 8.32 -6.76 -9.81
N ALA A 7 8.29 -6.95 -11.13
CA ALA A 7 7.40 -6.20 -11.98
C ALA A 7 5.96 -6.62 -11.68
N CYS A 8 5.07 -5.64 -11.60
CA CYS A 8 3.64 -5.83 -11.42
C CYS A 8 2.96 -5.42 -12.72
N PHE A 9 2.09 -6.30 -13.22
CA PHE A 9 1.11 -6.01 -14.26
C PHE A 9 -0.15 -6.75 -13.86
N LYS A 10 -1.22 -6.01 -13.57
CA LYS A 10 -2.47 -6.57 -13.05
C LYS A 10 -3.66 -5.78 -13.59
N PRO A 11 -4.45 -6.36 -14.50
CA PRO A 11 -5.76 -5.82 -14.84
C PRO A 11 -6.66 -5.68 -13.61
N ILE A 12 -7.51 -4.65 -13.59
CA ILE A 12 -8.46 -4.41 -12.51
C ILE A 12 -9.78 -5.16 -12.69
N ASP A 13 -9.99 -5.77 -13.86
CA ASP A 13 -11.16 -6.59 -14.17
C ASP A 13 -11.14 -7.93 -13.43
N ARG A 14 -12.30 -8.60 -13.37
CA ARG A 14 -12.48 -9.82 -12.56
C ARG A 14 -11.61 -10.97 -13.04
N ASN A 15 -11.31 -11.01 -14.34
CA ASN A 15 -10.47 -12.01 -14.96
C ASN A 15 -9.81 -11.47 -16.25
N LEU A 16 -8.86 -12.22 -16.79
CA LEU A 16 -8.10 -11.82 -17.97
C LEU A 16 -8.97 -11.77 -19.24
N ASN A 17 -9.95 -12.67 -19.40
CA ASN A 17 -10.82 -12.70 -20.57
C ASN A 17 -11.66 -11.43 -20.69
N GLN A 18 -12.21 -10.98 -19.56
CA GLN A 18 -12.96 -9.73 -19.47
C GLN A 18 -12.09 -8.53 -19.88
N TRP A 19 -10.86 -8.45 -19.37
CA TRP A 19 -9.94 -7.37 -19.75
C TRP A 19 -9.54 -7.44 -21.24
N LEU A 20 -9.19 -8.63 -21.74
CA LEU A 20 -8.64 -8.80 -23.07
C LEU A 20 -9.70 -8.66 -24.17
N VAL A 21 -10.86 -9.28 -23.99
CA VAL A 21 -11.92 -9.37 -25.02
C VAL A 21 -12.96 -8.27 -24.85
N GLU A 22 -13.56 -8.12 -23.66
CA GLU A 22 -14.64 -7.14 -23.46
C GLU A 22 -14.11 -5.70 -23.36
N GLN A 23 -12.94 -5.52 -22.75
CA GLN A 23 -12.31 -4.21 -22.55
C GLN A 23 -11.19 -3.92 -23.55
N ASN A 24 -11.08 -4.71 -24.63
CA ASN A 24 -10.09 -4.55 -25.70
C ASN A 24 -8.65 -4.36 -25.22
N ALA A 25 -8.24 -5.08 -24.17
CA ALA A 25 -6.91 -4.98 -23.56
C ALA A 25 -6.54 -3.55 -23.12
N SER A 26 -7.52 -2.73 -22.73
CA SER A 26 -7.29 -1.32 -22.37
C SER A 26 -6.29 -1.18 -21.23
N LEU A 27 -5.20 -0.45 -21.48
CA LEU A 27 -4.16 -0.17 -20.49
C LEU A 27 -4.63 0.78 -19.38
N ASP A 28 -5.70 1.55 -19.63
CA ASP A 28 -6.30 2.43 -18.61
C ASP A 28 -6.92 1.65 -17.45
N ARG A 29 -7.18 0.34 -17.66
CA ARG A 29 -7.73 -0.60 -16.68
C ARG A 29 -6.66 -1.51 -16.07
N VAL A 30 -5.39 -1.15 -16.19
CA VAL A 30 -4.28 -1.96 -15.67
C VAL A 30 -3.54 -1.20 -14.59
N ASN A 31 -3.18 -1.92 -13.53
CA ASN A 31 -2.16 -1.50 -12.58
C ASN A 31 -0.82 -2.10 -12.99
N TYR A 32 0.19 -1.26 -13.15
CA TYR A 32 1.54 -1.71 -13.44
C TYR A 32 2.57 -0.97 -12.60
N GLY A 33 3.73 -1.58 -12.36
CA GLY A 33 4.76 -0.93 -11.57
C GLY A 33 5.81 -1.88 -11.04
N ILE A 34 6.55 -1.43 -10.03
CA ILE A 34 7.67 -2.15 -9.46
C ILE A 34 7.51 -2.22 -7.95
N LYS A 35 7.74 -3.41 -7.39
CA LYS A 35 7.88 -3.61 -5.95
C LYS A 35 9.27 -4.17 -5.67
N LEU A 36 10.00 -3.50 -4.79
CA LEU A 36 11.32 -3.90 -4.33
C LEU A 36 11.21 -4.33 -2.87
N TYR A 37 11.71 -5.52 -2.58
CA TYR A 37 11.84 -6.05 -1.24
C TYR A 37 13.31 -6.33 -0.99
N TYR A 38 13.91 -5.56 -0.08
CA TYR A 38 15.29 -5.72 0.31
C TYR A 38 15.37 -6.12 1.78
N ASN A 39 15.73 -7.37 2.03
CA ASN A 39 15.99 -7.87 3.37
C ASN A 39 17.47 -7.75 3.74
N ASN A 40 17.73 -7.43 5.00
CA ASN A 40 19.03 -7.23 5.62
C ASN A 40 19.82 -6.01 5.09
N VAL A 41 19.14 -4.87 4.88
CA VAL A 41 19.74 -3.67 4.26
C VAL A 41 20.97 -3.14 5.02
N SER A 42 20.92 -3.13 6.35
CA SER A 42 22.01 -2.67 7.22
C SER A 42 22.89 -3.79 7.76
N GLY A 43 22.67 -5.04 7.35
CA GLY A 43 23.31 -6.21 7.95
C GLY A 43 22.72 -6.64 9.30
N LYS A 44 21.61 -6.01 9.75
CA LYS A 44 20.96 -6.28 11.05
C LYS A 44 19.54 -6.81 10.93
N ASN A 45 19.28 -7.65 9.93
CA ASN A 45 18.00 -8.30 9.64
C ASN A 45 16.82 -7.33 9.48
N ASP A 46 17.10 -6.12 8.99
CA ASP A 46 16.12 -5.07 8.69
C ASP A 46 15.53 -5.23 7.29
N LYS A 47 14.28 -4.80 7.11
CA LYS A 47 13.52 -4.99 5.86
C LYS A 47 13.12 -3.64 5.30
N LEU A 48 13.54 -3.37 4.06
CA LEU A 48 13.08 -2.24 3.28
C LEU A 48 12.12 -2.73 2.19
N LYS A 49 11.00 -2.05 2.04
CA LYS A 49 10.06 -2.26 0.93
C LYS A 49 9.80 -0.94 0.24
N LEU A 50 9.91 -0.95 -1.07
CA LEU A 50 9.55 0.17 -1.94
C LEU A 50 8.51 -0.31 -2.94
N GLY A 51 7.52 0.52 -3.22
CA GLY A 51 6.50 0.23 -4.21
C GLY A 51 6.19 1.49 -5.00
N LEU A 52 6.25 1.37 -6.32
CA LEU A 52 5.80 2.39 -7.25
C LEU A 52 4.79 1.72 -8.19
N ILE A 53 3.51 2.03 -8.01
CA ILE A 53 2.40 1.50 -8.81
C ILE A 53 1.76 2.66 -9.56
N ASN A 54 1.44 2.42 -10.83
CA ASN A 54 0.85 3.37 -11.76
C ASN A 54 -0.25 2.68 -12.60
N GLY A 55 -0.93 3.46 -13.43
CA GLY A 55 -2.08 3.03 -14.24
C GLY A 55 -3.41 3.40 -13.57
N TYR A 56 -4.31 2.42 -13.44
CA TYR A 56 -5.64 2.63 -12.86
C TYR A 56 -5.58 3.18 -11.43
N THR A 57 -4.65 2.67 -10.62
CA THR A 57 -4.29 3.16 -9.29
C THR A 57 -2.88 3.73 -9.34
N LYS A 58 -2.68 4.92 -8.77
CA LYS A 58 -1.36 5.52 -8.58
C LYS A 58 -0.97 5.44 -7.12
N GLN A 59 0.14 4.80 -6.79
CA GLN A 59 0.59 4.68 -5.41
C GLN A 59 2.11 4.65 -5.31
N LEU A 60 2.64 5.51 -4.45
CA LEU A 60 4.00 5.42 -3.93
C LEU A 60 3.93 4.86 -2.50
N SER A 61 4.78 3.88 -2.19
CA SER A 61 4.87 3.31 -0.85
C SER A 61 6.30 3.00 -0.46
N LEU A 62 6.59 3.22 0.82
CA LEU A 62 7.86 2.94 1.48
C LEU A 62 7.54 2.30 2.84
N SER A 63 8.26 1.24 3.20
CA SER A 63 8.27 0.74 4.57
C SER A 63 9.66 0.29 4.97
N TYR A 64 10.05 0.60 6.21
CA TYR A 64 11.27 0.13 6.82
C TYR A 64 10.96 -0.50 8.17
N ASP A 65 11.40 -1.74 8.39
CA ASP A 65 11.19 -2.49 9.63
C ASP A 65 12.54 -2.99 10.14
N ARG A 66 12.92 -2.56 11.34
CA ARG A 66 14.12 -3.00 12.02
C ARG A 66 13.81 -3.42 13.44
N LEU A 67 13.79 -4.73 13.64
CA LEU A 67 13.79 -5.35 14.95
C LEU A 67 15.26 -5.38 15.41
N TYR A 68 15.59 -4.73 16.54
CA TYR A 68 16.93 -4.64 17.13
C TYR A 68 17.81 -3.50 16.58
N ILE A 69 17.43 -2.28 16.93
CA ILE A 69 18.25 -1.08 16.69
C ILE A 69 19.40 -0.96 17.70
N ASP A 70 19.27 -1.56 18.89
CA ASP A 70 20.26 -1.53 19.95
C ASP A 70 21.02 -2.86 20.10
N ALA A 71 22.23 -2.79 20.64
CA ALA A 71 23.10 -3.96 20.85
C ALA A 71 22.49 -5.00 21.82
N ARG A 72 21.57 -4.59 22.71
CA ARG A 72 20.91 -5.49 23.67
C ARG A 72 19.67 -6.17 23.08
N LEU A 73 19.36 -5.93 21.79
CA LEU A 73 18.24 -6.53 21.07
C LEU A 73 16.87 -6.28 21.72
N LYS A 74 16.69 -5.12 22.36
CA LYS A 74 15.47 -4.77 23.08
C LYS A 74 14.58 -3.82 22.28
N TRP A 75 15.16 -2.91 21.51
CA TRP A 75 14.44 -1.87 20.81
C TRP A 75 14.28 -2.22 19.34
N GLY A 76 13.09 -1.97 18.79
CA GLY A 76 12.80 -2.06 17.38
C GLY A 76 12.05 -0.83 16.91
N PHE A 77 12.12 -0.54 15.62
CA PHE A 77 11.40 0.56 15.02
C PHE A 77 10.83 0.13 13.67
N LYS A 78 9.65 0.65 13.36
CA LYS A 78 9.00 0.50 12.07
C LYS A 78 8.54 1.86 11.59
N PHE A 79 8.71 2.08 10.29
CA PHE A 79 8.16 3.21 9.58
C PHE A 79 7.44 2.72 8.34
N SER A 80 6.29 3.30 8.03
CA SER A 80 5.65 3.14 6.74
C SER A 80 5.03 4.43 6.25
N PHE A 81 5.06 4.61 4.95
CA PHE A 81 4.48 5.73 4.24
C PHE A 81 3.82 5.20 2.97
N ALA A 82 2.62 5.67 2.68
CA ALA A 82 1.94 5.41 1.42
C ALA A 82 1.14 6.64 1.01
N ALA A 83 1.32 7.10 -0.22
CA ALA A 83 0.51 8.15 -0.79
C ALA A 83 0.06 7.74 -2.19
N GLY A 84 -1.15 8.10 -2.55
CA GLY A 84 -1.71 7.63 -3.81
C GLY A 84 -3.06 8.21 -4.15
N LYS A 85 -3.55 7.78 -5.31
CA LYS A 85 -4.83 8.13 -5.88
C LYS A 85 -5.52 6.88 -6.39
N ASN A 86 -6.81 6.76 -6.09
CA ASN A 86 -7.63 5.65 -6.56
C ASN A 86 -8.84 6.15 -7.34
N ARG A 87 -9.23 5.38 -8.35
CA ARG A 87 -10.40 5.61 -9.21
C ARG A 87 -11.69 4.99 -8.66
N GLU A 88 -11.60 4.32 -7.51
CA GLU A 88 -12.73 3.65 -6.88
C GLU A 88 -12.69 3.84 -5.36
N ILE A 89 -13.84 4.15 -4.79
CA ILE A 89 -14.07 4.17 -3.35
C ILE A 89 -15.37 3.40 -3.07
N ASN A 90 -15.35 2.52 -2.06
CA ASN A 90 -16.59 2.00 -1.51
C ASN A 90 -17.20 3.11 -0.64
N TYR A 91 -18.33 3.68 -1.06
CA TYR A 91 -18.93 4.81 -0.34
C TYR A 91 -20.12 4.39 0.52
N ASN A 92 -20.74 3.23 0.26
CA ASN A 92 -21.88 2.75 1.03
C ASN A 92 -22.03 1.23 0.96
N THR A 93 -22.75 0.65 1.91
CA THR A 93 -23.24 -0.74 1.83
C THR A 93 -24.76 -0.70 1.90
N ILE A 94 -25.44 -1.09 0.82
CA ILE A 94 -26.91 -1.13 0.75
C ILE A 94 -27.31 -2.58 0.55
N ASN A 95 -28.16 -3.12 1.42
CA ASN A 95 -28.63 -4.51 1.38
C ASN A 95 -27.48 -5.52 1.30
N ASP A 96 -26.47 -5.35 2.17
CA ASP A 96 -25.24 -6.18 2.23
C ASP A 96 -24.44 -6.24 0.93
N LYS A 97 -24.69 -5.32 -0.01
CA LYS A 97 -23.90 -5.13 -1.21
C LYS A 97 -23.14 -3.82 -1.11
N GLN A 98 -21.82 -3.92 -1.26
CA GLN A 98 -20.94 -2.76 -1.36
C GLN A 98 -21.28 -1.97 -2.62
N VAL A 99 -21.48 -0.67 -2.44
CA VAL A 99 -21.79 0.27 -3.51
C VAL A 99 -20.55 1.12 -3.71
N PHE A 100 -19.96 0.97 -4.89
CA PHE A 100 -18.72 1.64 -5.25
C PHE A 100 -19.02 2.86 -6.09
N LEU A 101 -18.32 3.95 -5.77
CA LEU A 101 -18.28 5.16 -6.58
C LEU A 101 -17.01 5.06 -7.40
N LYS A 102 -17.22 4.78 -8.69
CA LYS A 102 -16.18 4.52 -9.67
C LYS A 102 -16.23 5.61 -10.71
N ASP A 103 -15.11 6.28 -10.91
CA ASP A 103 -14.90 7.13 -12.08
C ASP A 103 -13.71 6.56 -12.85
N GLU A 104 -13.96 6.04 -14.05
CA GLU A 104 -12.92 5.43 -14.88
C GLU A 104 -11.94 6.47 -15.44
N ASN A 105 -12.35 7.74 -15.49
CA ASN A 105 -11.56 8.84 -16.06
C ASN A 105 -10.87 9.67 -14.96
N ASN A 106 -11.51 9.88 -13.81
CA ASN A 106 -10.98 10.71 -12.74
C ASN A 106 -10.59 9.93 -11.47
N TYR A 107 -9.55 10.42 -10.80
CA TYR A 107 -9.23 9.95 -9.45
C TYR A 107 -10.22 10.56 -8.44
N VAL A 108 -11.08 9.71 -7.88
CA VAL A 108 -12.11 10.08 -6.89
C VAL A 108 -11.58 10.13 -5.47
N ARG A 109 -10.49 9.44 -5.16
CA ARG A 109 -9.86 9.44 -3.83
C ARG A 109 -8.37 9.73 -3.93
N ASN A 110 -7.89 10.67 -3.11
CA ASN A 110 -6.48 10.86 -2.79
C ASN A 110 -6.26 10.43 -1.34
N PHE A 111 -5.13 9.79 -1.05
CA PHE A 111 -4.80 9.41 0.32
C PHE A 111 -3.32 9.62 0.62
N THR A 112 -3.03 9.85 1.89
CA THR A 112 -1.67 9.86 2.44
C THR A 112 -1.70 9.26 3.84
N ASN A 113 -0.95 8.18 4.02
CA ASN A 113 -0.84 7.44 5.26
C ASN A 113 0.63 7.40 5.67
N ALA A 114 0.91 7.72 6.93
CA ALA A 114 2.22 7.56 7.54
C ALA A 114 2.05 6.89 8.89
N ASN A 115 2.93 5.96 9.22
CA ASN A 115 2.94 5.28 10.51
C ASN A 115 4.37 5.10 10.98
N ALA A 116 4.57 5.33 12.28
CA ALA A 116 5.81 5.06 12.97
C ALA A 116 5.50 4.27 14.24
N GLU A 117 6.25 3.20 14.51
CA GLU A 117 6.11 2.37 15.70
C GLU A 117 7.47 2.12 16.33
N LEU A 118 7.54 2.27 17.64
CA LEU A 118 8.67 1.86 18.46
C LEU A 118 8.26 0.64 19.29
N THR A 119 9.08 -0.40 19.28
CA THR A 119 8.87 -1.63 20.04
C THR A 119 9.95 -1.79 21.10
N TYR A 120 9.57 -2.14 22.33
CA TYR A 120 10.47 -2.52 23.41
C TYR A 120 10.20 -3.97 23.85
N ARG A 121 11.24 -4.80 23.84
CA ARG A 121 11.22 -6.21 24.23
C ARG A 121 11.96 -6.40 25.55
N LYS A 122 11.20 -6.56 26.64
CA LYS A 122 11.77 -6.81 27.98
C LYS A 122 12.30 -8.25 28.12
N ALA A 123 11.60 -9.22 27.53
CA ALA A 123 11.91 -10.65 27.61
C ALA A 123 11.53 -11.37 26.30
N ILE A 124 11.86 -12.66 26.17
CA ILE A 124 11.62 -13.43 24.93
C ILE A 124 10.14 -13.37 24.50
N LYS A 125 9.20 -13.47 25.46
CA LYS A 125 7.75 -13.49 25.20
C LYS A 125 7.03 -12.17 25.54
N THR A 126 7.74 -11.10 25.89
CA THR A 126 7.12 -9.83 26.32
C THR A 126 7.59 -8.69 25.43
N ARG A 127 6.64 -8.06 24.72
CA ARG A 127 6.86 -6.92 23.84
C ARG A 127 5.82 -5.83 24.14
N HIS A 128 6.28 -4.59 24.16
CA HIS A 128 5.44 -3.39 24.23
C HIS A 128 5.67 -2.60 22.94
N SER A 129 4.61 -2.14 22.30
CA SER A 129 4.69 -1.28 21.11
C SER A 129 3.98 0.04 21.38
N PHE A 130 4.58 1.13 20.94
CA PHE A 130 4.00 2.46 20.91
C PHE A 130 4.08 2.98 19.48
N GLY A 131 2.94 3.38 18.93
CA GLY A 131 2.86 3.83 17.54
C GLY A 131 2.07 5.12 17.38
N ILE A 132 2.43 5.87 16.35
CA ILE A 132 1.73 7.07 15.89
C ILE A 132 1.38 6.83 14.42
N SER A 133 0.15 7.17 14.05
CA SER A 133 -0.34 7.06 12.68
C SER A 133 -0.97 8.37 12.25
N TYR A 134 -0.73 8.74 11.01
CA TYR A 134 -1.38 9.84 10.30
C TYR A 134 -2.07 9.26 9.07
N ALA A 135 -3.34 9.63 8.89
CA ALA A 135 -4.12 9.28 7.71
C ALA A 135 -4.88 10.52 7.25
N ALA A 136 -4.70 10.88 5.98
CA ALA A 136 -5.43 11.95 5.33
C ALA A 136 -6.05 11.43 4.04
N GLU A 137 -7.32 11.74 3.84
CA GLU A 137 -8.08 11.38 2.66
C GLU A 137 -8.75 12.62 2.08
N GLY A 138 -8.69 12.76 0.77
CA GLY A 138 -9.43 13.78 0.03
C GLY A 138 -10.29 13.12 -1.03
N ILE A 139 -11.59 13.39 -1.01
CA ILE A 139 -12.55 12.95 -2.02
C ILE A 139 -12.87 14.15 -2.90
N LYS A 140 -12.93 13.97 -4.22
CA LYS A 140 -13.33 15.06 -5.12
C LYS A 140 -14.86 15.17 -5.18
N ASP A 141 -15.38 16.39 -5.01
CA ASP A 141 -16.82 16.73 -4.96
C ASP A 141 -17.60 16.55 -6.27
N THR A 142 -17.03 15.96 -7.32
CA THR A 142 -17.69 15.84 -8.63
C THR A 142 -18.84 14.82 -8.65
N ILE A 143 -19.13 14.14 -7.53
CA ILE A 143 -20.18 13.11 -7.43
C ILE A 143 -21.01 13.31 -6.14
N VAL A 144 -21.39 14.56 -5.87
CA VAL A 144 -22.53 14.90 -5.00
C VAL A 144 -23.37 15.94 -5.75
N SER A 145 -24.05 15.51 -6.80
CA SER A 145 -25.15 16.24 -7.44
C SER A 145 -26.12 15.25 -8.07
#